data_AF-A0A660PI95-F1
#
_entry.id   AF-A0A660PI95-F1
#
_cell.length_a   1.000
_cell.length_b   1.000
_cell.length_c   1.000
_cell.angle_alpha   90.00
_cell.angle_beta   90.00
_cell.angle_gamma   90.00
#
_symmetry.space_group_name_H-M   'P 1'
#
loop_
_entity.id
_entity.type
_entity.pdbx_description
1 polymer ?
#
loop_
_entity_poly.entity_id
_entity_poly.type
_entity_poly.pdbx_seq_one_letter_code
_entity_poly.pdbx_strand_id
1 'polypeptide(L)'
;MKIFLGGIIQGSNVGSEICNQNYREQIKNILRKKYPDVEIFDPFEDHRHSVNYDDAQARRTFSMHLDELKSSDLMIAYLPQASLGTAIEMWEACRNGVPIVSISPLTTNWIVRFLTDKNFETIDSFEIFVIKNDLRKLFNRDQDHYRKIGEKV
;
A
#
# COMPACT_ATOMS: atom_id res chain seq x y z
N MET A 1 6.52 -5.90 -13.67
CA MET A 1 5.55 -5.08 -12.91
C MET A 1 6.05 -5.07 -11.48
N LYS A 2 6.34 -3.89 -10.95
CA LYS A 2 6.77 -3.68 -9.57
C LYS A 2 5.57 -3.24 -8.73
N ILE A 3 5.28 -4.01 -7.69
CA ILE A 3 4.19 -3.73 -6.74
C ILE A 3 4.79 -3.33 -5.41
N PHE A 4 4.35 -2.20 -4.86
CA PHE A 4 4.58 -1.86 -3.47
C PHE A 4 3.48 -2.46 -2.58
N LEU A 5 3.83 -3.29 -1.60
CA LEU A 5 2.90 -3.91 -0.66
C LEU A 5 2.84 -3.12 0.66
N GLY A 6 2.05 -2.04 0.63
CA GLY A 6 1.71 -1.27 1.82
C GLY A 6 0.71 -2.03 2.69
N GLY A 7 0.84 -1.88 4.00
CA GLY A 7 -0.12 -2.47 4.92
C GLY A 7 0.19 -2.20 6.36
N ILE A 8 -0.82 -2.40 7.20
CA ILE A 8 -0.72 -2.15 8.64
C ILE A 8 0.43 -2.94 9.28
N ILE A 9 1.35 -2.23 9.96
CA ILE A 9 2.40 -2.83 10.80
C ILE A 9 2.09 -2.57 12.28
N GLN A 10 2.12 -1.31 12.75
CA GLN A 10 1.82 -0.98 14.16
C GLN A 10 0.38 -0.48 14.39
N GLY A 11 -0.36 -0.12 13.34
CA GLY A 11 -1.74 0.34 13.46
C GLY A 11 -1.89 1.58 14.36
N SER A 12 -2.88 1.53 15.25
CA SER A 12 -3.12 2.55 16.29
C SER A 12 -2.62 2.08 17.66
N ASN A 13 -1.71 1.11 17.70
CA ASN A 13 -1.16 0.61 18.96
C ASN A 13 -0.39 1.73 19.67
N VAL A 14 -0.56 1.82 20.99
CA VAL A 14 0.14 2.83 21.82
C VAL A 14 1.57 2.38 22.15
N GLY A 15 1.86 1.08 22.05
CA GLY A 15 3.18 0.49 22.28
C GLY A 15 3.91 0.09 21.00
N SER A 16 4.90 -0.79 21.14
CA SER A 16 5.72 -1.31 20.03
C SER A 16 5.15 -2.59 19.38
N GLU A 17 3.86 -2.89 19.61
CA GLU A 17 3.23 -4.10 19.09
C GLU A 17 3.04 -4.03 17.58
N ILE A 18 3.28 -5.16 16.93
CA ILE A 18 3.10 -5.35 15.48
C ILE A 18 1.82 -6.18 15.27
N CYS A 19 0.91 -5.67 14.45
CA CYS A 19 -0.27 -6.39 14.00
C CYS A 19 0.12 -7.70 13.28
N ASN A 20 -0.78 -8.66 13.18
CA ASN A 20 -0.50 -9.90 12.45
C ASN A 20 -0.13 -9.60 10.98
N GLN A 21 1.04 -10.08 10.53
CA GLN A 21 1.58 -9.83 9.19
C GLN A 21 1.31 -10.98 8.18
N ASN A 22 0.56 -12.02 8.55
CA ASN A 22 0.27 -13.18 7.68
C ASN A 22 -0.44 -12.80 6.37
N TYR A 23 -1.16 -11.68 6.36
CA TYR A 23 -1.81 -11.15 5.15
C TYR A 23 -0.80 -10.88 4.02
N ARG A 24 0.45 -10.54 4.36
CA ARG A 24 1.48 -10.22 3.36
C ARG A 24 1.76 -11.42 2.46
N GLU A 25 1.95 -12.59 3.07
CA GLU A 25 2.16 -13.83 2.32
C GLU A 25 0.90 -14.26 1.54
N GLN A 26 -0.29 -14.06 2.09
CA GLN A 26 -1.53 -14.33 1.37
C GLN A 26 -1.62 -13.49 0.09
N ILE A 27 -1.41 -12.18 0.19
CA ILE A 27 -1.45 -11.25 -0.94
C ILE A 27 -0.34 -11.57 -1.96
N LYS A 28 0.91 -11.81 -1.51
CA LYS A 28 2.01 -12.20 -2.40
C LYS A 28 1.70 -13.46 -3.17
N ASN A 29 1.12 -14.48 -2.53
CA ASN A 29 0.76 -15.72 -3.18
C ASN A 29 -0.31 -15.52 -4.26
N ILE A 30 -1.33 -14.69 -3.98
CA ILE A 30 -2.35 -14.32 -4.97
C ILE A 30 -1.71 -13.64 -6.17
N LEU A 31 -0.84 -12.65 -5.92
CA LEU A 31 -0.16 -11.88 -6.98
C LEU A 31 0.75 -12.76 -7.83
N ARG A 32 1.62 -13.58 -7.21
CA ARG A 32 2.57 -14.46 -7.90
C ARG A 32 1.87 -15.55 -8.72
N LYS A 33 0.72 -16.07 -8.27
CA LYS A 33 -0.10 -17.00 -9.07
C LYS A 33 -0.56 -16.38 -10.39
N LYS A 34 -0.90 -15.09 -10.38
CA LYS A 34 -1.40 -14.37 -11.56
C LYS A 34 -0.27 -13.78 -12.42
N TYR A 35 0.78 -13.29 -11.78
CA TYR A 35 1.91 -12.60 -12.39
C TYR A 35 3.21 -13.27 -11.89
N PRO A 36 3.69 -14.34 -12.56
CA PRO A 36 4.86 -15.09 -12.10
C PRO A 36 6.13 -14.23 -11.95
N ASP A 37 6.29 -13.23 -12.82
CA ASP A 37 7.45 -12.33 -12.87
C ASP A 37 7.22 -10.99 -12.13
N VAL A 38 6.26 -10.95 -11.19
CA VAL A 38 6.00 -9.74 -10.40
C VAL A 38 7.11 -9.50 -9.38
N GLU A 39 7.63 -8.28 -9.37
CA GLU A 39 8.50 -7.80 -8.30
C GLU A 39 7.60 -7.20 -7.22
N ILE A 40 7.76 -7.65 -5.97
CA ILE A 40 6.96 -7.15 -4.85
C ILE A 40 7.92 -6.58 -3.82
N PHE A 41 7.88 -5.26 -3.64
CA PHE A 41 8.55 -4.61 -2.52
C PHE A 41 7.66 -4.68 -1.28
N ASP A 42 8.14 -5.32 -0.23
CA ASP A 42 7.45 -5.45 1.05
C ASP A 42 8.24 -4.71 2.15
N PRO A 43 7.77 -3.53 2.60
CA PRO A 43 8.43 -2.73 3.64
C PRO A 43 8.71 -3.48 4.95
N PHE A 44 8.00 -4.58 5.21
CA PHE A 44 8.18 -5.36 6.43
C PHE A 44 9.28 -6.41 6.31
N GLU A 45 9.56 -6.96 5.12
CA GLU A 45 10.46 -8.12 4.98
C GLU A 45 11.88 -7.84 5.46
N ASP A 46 12.45 -6.70 5.08
CA ASP A 46 13.81 -6.29 5.43
C ASP A 46 13.91 -5.53 6.77
N HIS A 47 12.75 -5.18 7.35
CA HIS A 47 12.65 -4.29 8.50
C HIS A 47 11.78 -4.86 9.63
N ARG A 48 11.78 -6.20 9.78
CA ARG A 48 11.01 -6.92 10.82
C ARG A 48 11.31 -6.47 12.27
N HIS A 49 12.49 -5.90 12.49
CA HIS A 49 12.94 -5.38 13.79
C HIS A 49 12.98 -3.83 13.83
N SER A 50 12.30 -3.16 12.90
CA SER A 50 12.27 -1.69 12.79
C SER A 50 11.81 -0.98 14.06
N VAL A 51 11.00 -1.64 14.90
CA VAL A 51 10.59 -1.12 16.21
C VAL A 51 11.75 -0.85 17.17
N ASN A 52 12.93 -1.42 16.90
CA ASN A 52 14.14 -1.24 17.69
C ASN A 52 15.16 -0.29 17.05
N TYR A 53 14.82 0.34 15.91
CA TYR A 53 15.72 1.28 15.26
C TYR A 53 15.88 2.55 16.08
N ASP A 54 17.07 3.14 16.00
CA ASP A 54 17.22 4.53 16.43
C ASP A 54 16.47 5.48 15.49
N ASP A 55 16.20 6.70 15.96
CA ASP A 55 15.47 7.71 15.20
C ASP A 55 16.08 8.00 13.82
N ALA A 56 17.42 7.96 13.71
CA ALA A 56 18.10 8.30 12.47
C ALA A 56 17.91 7.19 11.42
N GLN A 57 18.01 5.93 11.84
CA GLN A 57 17.72 4.76 11.01
C GLN A 57 16.25 4.70 10.65
N ALA A 58 15.34 4.90 11.60
CA ALA A 58 13.90 4.89 11.36
C ALA A 58 13.48 5.94 10.31
N ARG A 59 14.00 7.18 10.41
CA ARG A 59 13.73 8.24 9.41
C ARG A 59 14.26 7.90 8.02
N ARG A 60 15.46 7.31 7.92
CA ARG A 60 16.04 6.87 6.64
C ARG A 60 15.21 5.75 6.02
N THR A 61 14.85 4.74 6.80
CA THR A 61 14.01 3.63 6.34
C THR A 61 12.65 4.12 5.86
N PHE A 62 11.99 5.00 6.62
CA PHE A 62 10.73 5.62 6.21
C PHE A 62 10.86 6.34 4.87
N SER A 63 11.90 7.16 4.69
CA SER A 63 12.11 7.91 3.44
C SER A 63 12.39 6.97 2.26
N MET A 64 13.19 5.92 2.47
CA MET A 64 13.48 4.90 1.47
C MET A 64 12.22 4.18 1.00
N HIS A 65 11.31 3.80 1.90
CA HIS A 65 10.03 3.19 1.53
C HIS A 65 9.21 4.10 0.60
N LEU A 66 9.19 5.40 0.86
CA LEU A 66 8.47 6.35 0.00
C LEU A 66 9.12 6.47 -1.39
N ASP A 67 10.44 6.36 -1.50
CA ASP A 67 11.13 6.37 -2.79
C ASP A 67 10.89 5.07 -3.57
N GLU A 68 10.90 3.91 -2.90
CA GLU A 68 10.53 2.62 -3.48
C GLU A 68 9.09 2.63 -4.00
N LEU A 69 8.17 3.21 -3.24
CA LEU A 69 6.77 3.39 -3.63
C LEU A 69 6.64 4.21 -4.92
N LYS A 70 7.32 5.35 -5.03
CA LYS A 70 7.26 6.23 -6.22
C LYS A 70 7.76 5.54 -7.49
N SER A 71 8.67 4.58 -7.34
CA SER A 71 9.21 3.78 -8.46
C SER A 71 8.35 2.59 -8.86
N SER A 72 7.25 2.33 -8.15
CA SER A 72 6.40 1.16 -8.36
C SER A 72 5.29 1.42 -9.38
N ASP A 73 4.88 0.38 -10.11
CA ASP A 73 3.80 0.44 -11.09
C ASP A 73 2.40 0.44 -10.44
N LEU A 74 2.31 -0.07 -9.20
CA LEU A 74 1.07 -0.25 -8.46
C LEU A 74 1.36 -0.33 -6.96
N MET A 75 0.51 0.28 -6.14
CA MET A 75 0.44 0.06 -4.70
C MET A 75 -0.73 -0.87 -4.36
N ILE A 76 -0.46 -1.91 -3.57
CA ILE A 76 -1.50 -2.64 -2.82
C ILE A 76 -1.47 -2.14 -1.37
N ALA A 77 -2.60 -1.68 -0.84
CA ALA A 77 -2.73 -1.16 0.52
C ALA A 77 -3.67 -2.03 1.37
N TYR A 78 -3.13 -2.81 2.31
CA TYR A 78 -3.95 -3.62 3.24
C TYR A 78 -4.23 -2.88 4.57
N LEU A 79 -5.48 -2.50 4.78
CA LEU A 79 -5.94 -1.65 5.88
C LEU A 79 -7.23 -2.22 6.52
N PRO A 80 -7.15 -3.29 7.32
CA PRO A 80 -8.31 -3.82 8.05
C PRO A 80 -8.82 -2.84 9.12
N GLN A 81 -7.95 -1.94 9.56
CA GLN A 81 -8.20 -0.79 10.42
C GLN A 81 -7.29 0.36 10.01
N ALA A 82 -7.47 1.54 10.61
CA ALA A 82 -6.64 2.71 10.30
C ALA A 82 -5.15 2.44 10.55
N SER A 83 -4.30 2.91 9.63
CA SER A 83 -2.84 2.87 9.76
C SER A 83 -2.26 4.20 9.27
N LEU A 84 -1.56 4.91 10.15
CA LEU A 84 -0.96 6.20 9.83
C LEU A 84 0.11 6.06 8.75
N GLY A 85 0.99 5.06 8.87
CA GLY A 85 2.06 4.79 7.90
C GLY A 85 1.49 4.52 6.51
N THR A 86 0.57 3.56 6.39
CA THR A 86 -0.04 3.24 5.09
C THR A 86 -0.89 4.37 4.53
N ALA A 87 -1.51 5.22 5.37
CA ALA A 87 -2.21 6.41 4.88
C ALA A 87 -1.24 7.42 4.23
N ILE A 88 -0.03 7.59 4.78
CA ILE A 88 1.01 8.43 4.16
C ILE A 88 1.53 7.80 2.87
N GLU A 89 1.75 6.49 2.85
CA GLU A 89 2.13 5.78 1.62
C GLU A 89 1.05 5.98 0.54
N MET A 90 -0.25 5.82 0.85
CA MET A 90 -1.34 6.06 -0.10
C MET A 90 -1.37 7.51 -0.61
N TRP A 91 -1.11 8.48 0.27
CA TRP A 91 -1.02 9.88 -0.13
C TRP A 91 0.13 10.13 -1.10
N GLU A 92 1.32 9.60 -0.80
CA GLU A 92 2.49 9.73 -1.66
C GLU A 92 2.32 9.01 -3.00
N ALA A 93 1.73 7.81 -3.01
CA ALA A 93 1.37 7.10 -4.23
C ALA A 93 0.45 7.95 -5.11
N CYS A 94 -0.62 8.50 -4.53
CA CYS A 94 -1.59 9.30 -5.26
C CYS A 94 -0.95 10.56 -5.86
N ARG A 95 -0.10 11.27 -5.11
CA ARG A 95 0.60 12.47 -5.60
C ARG A 95 1.59 12.20 -6.72
N ASN A 96 2.17 11.00 -6.74
CA ASN A 96 3.14 10.59 -7.75
C ASN A 96 2.51 9.80 -8.91
N GLY A 97 1.18 9.68 -8.93
CA GLY A 97 0.47 8.98 -9.99
C GLY A 97 0.60 7.46 -9.96
N VAL A 98 1.06 6.89 -8.84
CA VAL A 98 1.08 5.45 -8.62
C VAL A 98 -0.35 5.02 -8.30
N PRO A 99 -0.96 4.13 -9.09
CA PRO A 99 -2.30 3.64 -8.80
C PRO A 99 -2.36 2.84 -7.50
N ILE A 100 -3.52 2.86 -6.86
CA ILE A 100 -3.73 2.27 -5.53
C ILE A 100 -4.91 1.31 -5.59
N VAL A 101 -4.66 0.05 -5.25
CA VAL A 101 -5.69 -0.93 -4.92
C VAL A 101 -5.65 -1.17 -3.42
N SER A 102 -6.77 -0.91 -2.73
CA SER A 102 -6.86 -1.14 -1.28
C SER A 102 -7.67 -2.38 -0.97
N ILE A 103 -7.30 -3.03 0.12
CA ILE A 103 -8.04 -4.12 0.73
C ILE A 103 -8.40 -3.65 2.14
N SER A 104 -9.63 -3.15 2.31
CA SER A 104 -10.09 -2.48 3.52
C SER A 104 -11.62 -2.48 3.66
N PRO A 105 -12.15 -2.76 4.86
CA PRO A 105 -13.57 -2.55 5.18
C PRO A 105 -13.92 -1.07 5.43
N LEU A 106 -12.94 -0.16 5.44
CA LEU A 106 -13.11 1.25 5.81
C LEU A 106 -13.73 2.08 4.65
N THR A 107 -14.85 1.64 4.10
CA THR A 107 -15.47 2.18 2.87
C THR A 107 -15.93 3.64 2.99
N THR A 108 -16.15 4.15 4.21
CA THR A 108 -16.50 5.55 4.48
C THR A 108 -15.30 6.44 4.81
N ASN A 109 -14.13 5.85 5.09
CA ASN A 109 -12.92 6.60 5.38
C ASN A 109 -12.42 7.34 4.14
N TRP A 110 -12.10 8.62 4.28
CA TRP A 110 -11.73 9.48 3.16
C TRP A 110 -10.46 9.05 2.44
N ILE A 111 -9.47 8.51 3.15
CA ILE A 111 -8.22 8.04 2.54
C ILE A 111 -8.52 6.87 1.60
N VAL A 112 -9.29 5.88 2.07
CA VAL A 112 -9.70 4.73 1.23
C VAL A 112 -10.63 5.18 0.10
N ARG A 113 -11.63 6.01 0.39
CA ARG A 113 -12.64 6.42 -0.60
C ARG A 113 -12.07 7.33 -1.68
N PHE A 114 -11.14 8.22 -1.34
CA PHE A 114 -10.66 9.27 -2.22
C PHE A 114 -9.26 9.06 -2.77
N LEU A 115 -8.46 8.13 -2.23
CA LEU A 115 -7.12 7.84 -2.77
C LEU A 115 -7.06 6.53 -3.55
N THR A 116 -7.93 5.56 -3.28
CA THR A 116 -7.92 4.27 -3.98
C THR A 116 -8.59 4.31 -5.37
N ASP A 117 -7.99 3.67 -6.37
CA ASP A 117 -8.59 3.39 -7.69
C ASP A 117 -9.64 2.26 -7.63
N LYS A 118 -9.36 1.21 -6.85
CA LYS A 118 -10.30 0.14 -6.54
C LYS A 118 -10.13 -0.41 -5.12
N ASN A 119 -11.19 -0.38 -4.31
CA ASN A 119 -11.21 -1.01 -2.99
C ASN A 119 -11.86 -2.40 -3.03
N PHE A 120 -11.33 -3.30 -2.22
CA PHE A 120 -11.88 -4.61 -1.89
C PHE A 120 -12.09 -4.69 -0.38
N GLU A 121 -13.24 -5.16 0.11
CA GLU A 121 -13.45 -5.22 1.57
C GLU A 121 -12.66 -6.35 2.24
N THR A 122 -12.33 -7.40 1.49
CA THR A 122 -11.63 -8.60 1.97
C THR A 122 -10.58 -9.12 0.99
N ILE A 123 -9.60 -9.86 1.50
CA ILE A 123 -8.59 -10.55 0.67
C ILE A 123 -9.27 -11.54 -0.29
N ASP A 124 -10.32 -12.25 0.14
CA ASP A 124 -11.05 -13.18 -0.72
C ASP A 124 -11.67 -12.48 -1.94
N SER A 125 -12.30 -11.31 -1.72
CA SER A 125 -12.89 -10.52 -2.82
C SER A 125 -11.82 -9.99 -3.78
N PHE A 126 -10.63 -9.67 -3.26
CA PHE A 126 -9.46 -9.32 -4.05
C PHE A 126 -8.93 -10.52 -4.86
N GLU A 127 -8.78 -11.71 -4.25
CA GLU A 127 -8.31 -12.92 -4.93
C GLU A 127 -9.23 -13.30 -6.09
N ILE A 128 -10.54 -13.36 -5.86
CA ILE A 128 -11.55 -13.67 -6.88
C ILE A 128 -11.42 -12.71 -8.07
N PHE A 129 -11.19 -11.42 -7.78
CA PHE A 129 -11.02 -10.42 -8.82
C PHE A 129 -9.72 -10.62 -9.60
N VAL A 130 -8.58 -10.79 -8.94
CA VAL A 130 -7.25 -10.95 -9.55
C VAL A 130 -7.18 -12.19 -10.44
N ILE A 131 -7.84 -13.29 -10.05
CA ILE A 131 -7.91 -14.50 -10.88
C ILE A 131 -8.56 -14.17 -12.23
N LYS A 132 -9.67 -13.43 -12.22
CA LYS A 132 -10.52 -13.18 -13.40
C LYS A 132 -10.09 -11.98 -14.24
N ASN A 133 -9.34 -11.04 -13.68
CA ASN A 133 -9.05 -9.75 -14.30
C ASN A 133 -7.54 -9.45 -14.31
N ASP A 134 -7.17 -8.36 -14.98
CA ASP A 134 -5.80 -7.87 -15.03
C ASP A 134 -5.71 -6.54 -14.27
N LEU A 135 -4.95 -6.51 -13.18
CA LEU A 135 -4.75 -5.32 -12.35
C LEU A 135 -4.12 -4.18 -13.15
N ARG A 136 -3.32 -4.48 -14.18
CA ARG A 136 -2.66 -3.47 -15.03
C ARG A 136 -3.66 -2.63 -15.84
N LYS A 137 -4.92 -3.07 -15.92
CA LYS A 137 -6.00 -2.40 -16.65
C LYS A 137 -6.94 -1.63 -15.73
N LEU A 138 -6.69 -1.61 -14.43
CA LEU A 138 -7.57 -1.03 -13.41
C LEU A 138 -7.29 0.46 -13.15
N PHE A 139 -6.92 1.26 -14.13
CA PHE A 139 -6.51 2.64 -13.85
C PHE A 139 -7.36 3.59 -14.67
N ASN A 140 -8.28 4.26 -14.00
CA ASN A 140 -9.22 5.19 -14.60
C ASN A 140 -9.48 6.32 -13.62
N ARG A 141 -8.46 7.17 -13.41
CA ARG A 141 -8.55 8.30 -12.50
C ARG A 141 -7.95 9.57 -13.10
N ASP A 142 -8.57 10.69 -12.75
CA ASP A 142 -8.04 12.02 -12.98
C ASP A 142 -6.90 12.30 -11.99
N GLN A 143 -5.69 11.82 -12.33
CA GLN A 143 -4.49 11.95 -11.49
C GLN A 143 -4.05 13.41 -11.30
N ASP A 144 -4.58 14.33 -12.10
CA ASP A 144 -4.20 15.72 -12.09
C ASP A 144 -4.64 16.46 -10.82
N HIS A 145 -5.74 16.05 -10.17
CA HIS A 145 -6.27 16.77 -9.02
C HIS A 145 -5.27 16.87 -7.87
N TYR A 146 -4.68 15.74 -7.44
CA TYR A 146 -3.79 15.71 -6.28
C TYR A 146 -2.32 16.01 -6.63
N ARG A 147 -1.92 15.86 -7.90
CA ARG A 147 -0.59 16.25 -8.37
C ARG A 147 -0.39 17.77 -8.28
N LYS A 148 -1.44 18.54 -8.59
CA LYS A 148 -1.42 20.01 -8.64
C LYS A 148 -1.52 20.70 -7.26
N ILE A 149 -1.93 20.00 -6.20
CA ILE A 149 -2.12 20.61 -4.86
C ILE A 149 -0.81 21.14 -4.24
N GLY A 150 0.36 20.74 -4.76
CA GLY A 150 1.67 21.28 -4.36
C GLY A 150 2.31 22.23 -5.38
N GLU A 151 1.69 22.46 -6.54
CA GLU A 151 2.20 23.34 -7.59
C GLU A 151 1.66 24.77 -7.40
N LYS A 152 2.28 25.50 -6.46
CA LYS A 152 2.11 26.95 -6.14
C LYS A 152 0.77 27.43 -5.55
N VAL A 153 0.90 28.03 -4.35
CA VAL A 153 0.64 29.47 -4.19
C VAL A 153 1.99 30.16 -4.14
#